data_AF-A0AAV4ND91-F1
#
_entry.id   AF-A0AAV4ND91-F1
#
_cell.length_a   1.000
_cell.length_b   1.000
_cell.length_c   1.000
_cell.angle_alpha   90.00
_cell.angle_beta   90.00
_cell.angle_gamma   90.00
#
_symmetry.space_group_name_H-M   'P 1'
#
loop_
_entity.id
_entity.type
_entity.pdbx_description
1 polymer ?
#
loop_
_entity_poly.entity_id
_entity_poly.type
_entity_poly.pdbx_seq_one_letter_code
_entity_poly.pdbx_strand_id
1 'polypeptide(L)'
;MFTFGIRKMYFKIEDQNRWFAVIFSGIYEAYSSVVIEFPITTFSVYYAAVCCQIWNKILNFSRRINKYSGINNDEVLSSYLHIKHVASFIDDKLSFFMFCTVAFTSINLYMAIYAILHMKPSSTFPPIRLTLLLNNIICFIVTTVAASLVSEASVLASAKARELSFNPSQKFLSCIDREISLTVWKIVPIRRSFPDQYVRDNSHLCSAI
;
A
#
# COMPACT_ATOMS: atom_id res chain seq x y z
N MET A 1 -16.37 63.77 -25.16
CA MET A 1 -17.16 62.89 -24.27
C MET A 1 -17.35 61.46 -24.82
N PHE A 2 -16.93 61.13 -26.05
CA PHE A 2 -17.06 59.78 -26.63
C PHE A 2 -15.89 58.82 -26.36
N THR A 3 -14.73 59.32 -25.90
CA THR A 3 -13.53 58.49 -25.62
C THR A 3 -13.56 57.76 -24.28
N PHE A 4 -14.50 58.10 -23.38
CA PHE A 4 -14.61 57.45 -22.07
C PHE A 4 -15.43 56.13 -22.11
N GLY A 5 -16.32 55.97 -23.09
CA GLY A 5 -17.16 54.78 -23.24
C GLY A 5 -16.41 53.56 -23.77
N ILE A 6 -15.49 53.76 -24.73
CA ILE A 6 -14.72 52.67 -25.36
C ILE A 6 -13.75 52.04 -24.35
N ARG A 7 -13.13 52.84 -23.47
CA ARG A 7 -12.21 52.34 -22.43
C ARG A 7 -12.86 51.44 -21.39
N LYS A 8 -14.13 51.70 -21.03
CA LYS A 8 -14.91 50.82 -20.13
C LYS A 8 -15.31 49.50 -20.80
N MET A 9 -15.48 49.48 -22.12
CA MET A 9 -15.85 48.28 -22.86
C MET A 9 -14.65 47.33 -23.05
N TYR A 10 -13.45 47.88 -23.31
CA TYR A 10 -12.21 47.09 -23.37
C TYR A 10 -11.83 46.47 -22.03
N PHE A 11 -11.95 47.22 -20.93
CA PHE A 11 -11.71 46.67 -19.58
C PHE A 11 -12.65 45.50 -19.24
N LYS A 12 -13.91 45.58 -19.68
CA LYS A 12 -14.91 44.53 -19.43
C LYS A 12 -14.64 43.26 -20.24
N ILE A 13 -14.08 43.38 -21.44
CA ILE A 13 -13.68 42.23 -22.27
C ILE A 13 -12.40 41.58 -21.70
N GLU A 14 -11.47 42.38 -21.18
CA GLU A 14 -10.24 41.90 -20.55
C GLU A 14 -10.51 41.15 -19.24
N ASP A 15 -11.41 41.66 -18.40
CA ASP A 15 -11.87 40.97 -17.19
C ASP A 15 -12.68 39.69 -17.52
N GLN A 16 -13.50 39.71 -18.57
CA GLN A 16 -14.27 38.53 -18.98
C GLN A 16 -13.33 37.40 -19.48
N ASN A 17 -12.30 37.74 -20.26
CA ASN A 17 -11.29 36.78 -20.70
C ASN A 17 -10.46 36.22 -19.53
N ARG A 18 -10.23 37.02 -18.48
CA ARG A 18 -9.52 36.59 -17.27
C ARG A 18 -10.30 35.54 -16.48
N TRP A 19 -11.62 35.70 -16.33
CA TRP A 19 -12.47 34.69 -15.67
C TRP A 19 -12.49 33.37 -16.44
N PHE A 20 -12.59 33.40 -17.77
CA PHE A 20 -12.49 32.19 -18.58
C PHE A 20 -11.15 31.50 -18.40
N ALA A 21 -10.03 32.23 -18.45
CA ALA A 21 -8.70 31.65 -18.25
C ALA A 21 -8.54 30.96 -16.89
N VAL A 22 -9.06 31.57 -15.82
CA VAL A 22 -9.04 30.98 -14.46
C VAL A 22 -9.88 29.70 -14.40
N ILE A 23 -11.08 29.71 -15.00
CA ILE A 23 -11.96 28.54 -15.04
C ILE A 23 -11.32 27.40 -15.84
N PHE A 24 -10.81 27.69 -17.04
CA PHE A 24 -10.14 26.68 -17.88
C PHE A 24 -8.89 26.11 -17.20
N SER A 25 -8.07 26.95 -16.56
CA SER A 25 -6.91 26.50 -15.79
C SER A 25 -7.32 25.59 -14.64
N GLY A 26 -8.37 25.95 -13.89
CA GLY A 26 -8.88 25.13 -12.79
C GLY A 26 -9.45 23.78 -13.25
N ILE A 27 -10.20 23.77 -14.36
CA ILE A 27 -10.74 22.54 -14.96
C ILE A 27 -9.60 21.65 -15.46
N TYR A 28 -8.58 22.24 -16.12
CA TYR A 28 -7.43 21.50 -16.61
C TYR A 28 -6.60 20.89 -15.48
N GLU A 29 -6.35 21.65 -14.40
CA GLU A 29 -5.67 21.14 -13.20
C GLU A 29 -6.47 20.01 -12.53
N ALA A 30 -7.79 20.16 -12.39
CA ALA A 30 -8.65 19.12 -11.82
C ALA A 30 -8.66 17.87 -12.69
N TYR A 31 -8.82 18.03 -14.01
CA TYR A 31 -8.84 16.92 -14.97
C TYR A 31 -7.51 16.17 -14.98
N SER A 32 -6.39 16.88 -15.12
CA SER A 32 -5.06 16.28 -15.12
C SER A 32 -4.77 15.53 -13.82
N SER A 33 -5.19 16.08 -12.67
CA SER A 33 -5.04 15.43 -11.37
C SER A 33 -5.86 14.14 -11.28
N VAL A 34 -7.13 14.16 -11.70
CA VAL A 34 -8.00 12.97 -11.69
C VAL A 34 -7.44 11.86 -12.59
N VAL A 35 -6.95 12.21 -13.78
CA VAL A 35 -6.39 11.24 -14.73
C VAL A 35 -5.15 10.54 -14.16
N ILE A 36 -4.31 11.28 -13.43
CA ILE A 36 -3.09 10.72 -12.82
C ILE A 36 -3.41 9.90 -11.57
N GLU A 37 -4.36 10.32 -10.74
CA GLU A 37 -4.69 9.62 -9.49
C GLU A 37 -5.54 8.39 -9.69
N PHE A 38 -6.41 8.38 -10.71
CA PHE A 38 -7.35 7.29 -10.92
C PHE A 38 -6.66 5.92 -10.98
N PRO A 39 -5.58 5.70 -11.75
CA PRO A 39 -4.84 4.45 -11.76
C PRO A 39 -4.34 4.02 -10.38
N ILE A 40 -3.90 4.97 -9.56
CA ILE A 40 -3.30 4.69 -8.24
C ILE A 40 -4.37 4.29 -7.24
N THR A 41 -5.50 5.01 -7.21
CA THR A 41 -6.64 4.65 -6.36
C THR A 41 -7.22 3.31 -6.79
N THR A 42 -7.41 3.07 -8.10
CA THR A 42 -7.87 1.77 -8.62
C THR A 42 -6.92 0.64 -8.23
N PHE A 43 -5.62 0.84 -8.43
CA PHE A 43 -4.61 -0.14 -8.03
C PHE A 43 -4.63 -0.41 -6.52
N SER A 44 -4.75 0.65 -5.69
CA SER A 44 -4.76 0.52 -4.23
C SER A 44 -5.95 -0.30 -3.73
N VAL A 45 -7.14 -0.05 -4.29
CA VAL A 45 -8.35 -0.82 -3.99
C VAL A 45 -8.20 -2.27 -4.45
N TYR A 46 -7.72 -2.50 -5.67
CA TYR A 46 -7.48 -3.83 -6.21
C TYR A 46 -6.48 -4.62 -5.35
N TYR A 47 -5.33 -4.01 -5.03
CA TYR A 47 -4.28 -4.60 -4.22
C TYR A 47 -4.80 -4.95 -2.83
N ALA A 48 -5.52 -4.03 -2.16
CA ALA A 48 -6.13 -4.30 -0.87
C ALA A 48 -7.12 -5.46 -0.92
N ALA A 49 -7.96 -5.54 -1.96
CA ALA A 49 -8.89 -6.65 -2.15
C ALA A 49 -8.17 -8.00 -2.30
N VAL A 50 -7.09 -8.04 -3.08
CA VAL A 50 -6.25 -9.23 -3.26
C VAL A 50 -5.59 -9.64 -1.95
N CYS A 51 -5.01 -8.69 -1.20
CA CYS A 51 -4.45 -8.94 0.13
C CYS A 51 -5.51 -9.53 1.08
N CYS A 52 -6.71 -8.97 1.11
CA CYS A 52 -7.83 -9.49 1.91
C CYS A 52 -8.21 -10.93 1.52
N GLN A 53 -8.17 -11.28 0.23
CA GLN A 53 -8.42 -12.66 -0.20
C GLN A 53 -7.33 -13.63 0.27
N ILE A 54 -6.05 -13.24 0.17
CA ILE A 54 -4.93 -14.05 0.67
C ILE A 54 -5.05 -14.20 2.19
N TRP A 55 -5.28 -13.11 2.91
CA TRP A 55 -5.49 -13.08 4.36
C TRP A 55 -6.60 -14.05 4.79
N ASN A 56 -7.77 -13.99 4.13
CA ASN A 56 -8.87 -14.92 4.38
C ASN A 56 -8.50 -16.38 4.12
N LYS A 57 -7.72 -16.67 3.08
CA LYS A 57 -7.23 -18.04 2.81
C LYS A 57 -6.30 -18.53 3.92
N ILE A 58 -5.41 -17.69 4.42
CA ILE A 58 -4.51 -18.01 5.52
C ILE A 58 -5.30 -18.24 6.82
N LEU A 59 -6.27 -17.37 7.14
CA LEU A 59 -7.13 -17.54 8.32
C LEU A 59 -7.95 -18.83 8.24
N ASN A 60 -8.52 -19.15 7.08
CA ASN A 60 -9.27 -20.39 6.89
C ASN A 60 -8.38 -21.63 6.98
N PHE A 61 -7.12 -21.53 6.55
CA PHE A 61 -6.12 -22.57 6.79
C PHE A 61 -5.86 -22.73 8.29
N SER A 62 -5.57 -21.65 9.01
CA SER A 62 -5.36 -21.67 10.47
C SER A 62 -6.55 -22.28 11.24
N ARG A 63 -7.79 -21.92 10.87
CA ARG A 63 -9.01 -22.49 11.48
C ARG A 63 -9.16 -23.99 11.20
N ARG A 64 -8.75 -24.46 10.02
CA ARG A 64 -8.79 -25.89 9.68
C ARG A 64 -7.80 -26.68 10.53
N ILE A 65 -6.57 -26.20 10.68
CA ILE A 65 -5.57 -26.87 11.53
C ILE A 65 -6.09 -27.01 12.97
N ASN A 66 -6.73 -25.96 13.52
CA ASN A 66 -7.27 -26.02 14.89
C ASN A 66 -8.43 -27.00 15.09
N LYS A 67 -9.19 -27.34 14.05
CA LYS A 67 -10.40 -28.17 14.18
C LYS A 67 -10.14 -29.67 14.15
N TYR A 68 -9.02 -30.10 13.60
CA TYR A 68 -8.74 -31.51 13.35
C TYR A 68 -7.46 -31.91 14.07
N SER A 69 -7.59 -32.60 15.21
CA SER A 69 -6.49 -33.11 16.05
C SER A 69 -5.80 -34.36 15.50
N GLY A 70 -5.81 -34.55 14.17
CA GLY A 70 -5.26 -35.75 13.51
C GLY A 70 -5.04 -35.60 12.01
N ILE A 71 -4.87 -34.38 11.49
CA ILE A 71 -4.61 -34.17 10.05
C ILE A 71 -3.23 -34.74 9.69
N ASN A 72 -3.16 -35.42 8.54
CA ASN A 72 -1.90 -35.81 7.94
C ASN A 72 -1.03 -34.55 7.65
N ASN A 73 0.19 -34.51 8.20
CA ASN A 73 1.13 -33.40 8.04
C ASN A 73 1.37 -33.04 6.56
N ASP A 74 1.31 -34.02 5.65
CA ASP A 74 1.52 -33.81 4.22
C ASP A 74 0.38 -33.00 3.56
N GLU A 75 -0.86 -33.18 4.01
CA GLU A 75 -2.01 -32.43 3.50
C GLU A 75 -1.99 -30.97 3.95
N VAL A 76 -1.61 -30.76 5.22
CA VAL A 76 -1.40 -29.41 5.79
C VAL A 76 -0.29 -28.69 5.05
N LEU A 77 0.83 -29.39 4.80
CA LEU A 77 1.98 -28.84 4.07
C LEU A 77 1.61 -28.47 2.63
N SER A 78 0.93 -29.37 1.92
CA SER A 78 0.48 -29.14 0.54
C SER A 78 -0.44 -27.92 0.44
N SER A 79 -1.41 -27.82 1.36
CA SER A 79 -2.33 -26.67 1.44
C SER A 79 -1.60 -25.36 1.70
N TYR A 80 -0.63 -25.36 2.62
CA TYR A 80 0.17 -24.18 2.94
C TYR A 80 1.06 -23.76 1.76
N LEU A 81 1.74 -24.72 1.12
CA LEU A 81 2.57 -24.47 -0.07
C LEU A 81 1.76 -23.89 -1.22
N HIS A 82 0.52 -24.35 -1.41
CA HIS A 82 -0.37 -23.78 -2.41
C HIS A 82 -0.72 -22.32 -2.11
N ILE A 83 -1.07 -21.99 -0.86
CA ILE A 83 -1.35 -20.60 -0.45
C ILE A 83 -0.12 -19.73 -0.67
N LYS A 84 1.05 -20.23 -0.28
CA LYS A 84 2.34 -19.54 -0.45
C LYS A 84 2.70 -19.30 -1.91
N HIS A 85 2.51 -20.30 -2.77
CA HIS A 85 2.75 -20.17 -4.20
C HIS A 85 1.83 -19.10 -4.81
N VAL A 86 0.54 -19.10 -4.46
CA VAL A 86 -0.41 -18.08 -4.91
C VAL A 86 0.01 -16.68 -4.44
N ALA A 87 0.40 -16.54 -3.17
CA ALA A 87 0.85 -15.25 -2.64
C ALA A 87 2.13 -14.76 -3.32
N SER A 88 3.11 -15.64 -3.54
CA SER A 88 4.35 -15.31 -4.26
C SER A 88 4.10 -14.94 -5.72
N PHE A 89 3.20 -15.64 -6.40
CA PHE A 89 2.83 -15.31 -7.78
C PHE A 89 2.17 -13.94 -7.88
N ILE A 90 1.29 -13.62 -6.93
CA ILE A 90 0.65 -12.30 -6.84
C ILE A 90 1.69 -11.22 -6.57
N ASP A 91 2.59 -11.45 -5.61
CA ASP A 91 3.67 -10.53 -5.29
C ASP A 91 4.52 -10.24 -6.53
N ASP A 92 4.94 -11.27 -7.26
CA ASP A 92 5.73 -11.14 -8.49
C ASP A 92 5.08 -10.26 -9.56
N LYS A 93 3.75 -10.23 -9.63
CA LYS A 93 3.00 -9.42 -10.61
C LYS A 93 2.72 -8.01 -10.10
N LEU A 94 2.50 -7.84 -8.80
CA LEU A 94 2.05 -6.58 -8.21
C LEU A 94 3.17 -5.77 -7.56
N SER A 95 4.32 -6.38 -7.24
CA SER A 95 5.41 -5.75 -6.49
C SER A 95 5.98 -4.52 -7.20
N PHE A 96 6.04 -4.54 -8.54
CA PHE A 96 6.49 -3.39 -9.33
C PHE A 96 5.48 -2.23 -9.28
N PHE A 97 4.19 -2.54 -9.38
CA PHE A 97 3.14 -1.52 -9.25
C PHE A 97 3.12 -0.91 -7.85
N MET A 98 3.29 -1.73 -6.80
CA MET A 98 3.48 -1.23 -5.43
C MET A 98 4.66 -0.27 -5.35
N PHE A 99 5.80 -0.60 -5.96
CA PHE A 99 6.94 0.31 -6.01
C PHE A 99 6.63 1.63 -6.71
N CYS A 100 5.95 1.59 -7.86
CA CYS A 100 5.50 2.81 -8.55
C CYS A 100 4.57 3.65 -7.68
N THR A 101 3.64 3.02 -6.96
CA THR A 101 2.75 3.71 -6.02
C THR A 101 3.54 4.36 -4.89
N VAL A 102 4.48 3.65 -4.25
CA VAL A 102 5.31 4.22 -3.19
C VAL A 102 6.13 5.40 -3.72
N ALA A 103 6.81 5.25 -4.85
CA ALA A 103 7.61 6.31 -5.46
C ALA A 103 6.74 7.55 -5.78
N PHE A 104 5.56 7.34 -6.37
CA PHE A 104 4.62 8.40 -6.66
C PHE A 104 4.13 9.11 -5.39
N THR A 105 3.72 8.36 -4.36
CA THR A 105 3.31 8.92 -3.07
C THR A 105 4.44 9.72 -2.43
N SER A 106 5.69 9.23 -2.47
CA SER A 106 6.86 9.93 -1.93
C SER A 106 7.13 11.25 -2.65
N ILE A 107 7.04 11.26 -3.99
CA ILE A 107 7.22 12.49 -4.79
C ILE A 107 6.12 13.50 -4.45
N ASN A 108 4.86 13.08 -4.39
CA ASN A 108 3.75 13.98 -4.07
C ASN A 108 3.86 14.53 -2.64
N LEU A 109 4.26 13.69 -1.69
CA LEU A 109 4.48 14.12 -0.31
C LEU A 109 5.62 15.14 -0.23
N TYR A 110 6.74 14.89 -0.92
CA TYR A 110 7.86 15.83 -1.00
C TYR A 110 7.43 17.17 -1.60
N MET A 111 6.73 17.14 -2.74
CA MET A 111 6.25 18.35 -3.42
C MET A 111 5.24 19.12 -2.56
N ALA A 112 4.36 18.43 -1.83
CA ALA A 112 3.42 19.06 -0.92
C ALA A 112 4.11 19.74 0.26
N ILE A 113 5.07 19.05 0.90
CA ILE A 113 5.87 19.63 1.99
C ILE A 113 6.66 20.84 1.48
N TYR A 114 7.31 20.71 0.32
CA TYR A 114 8.04 21.81 -0.32
C TYR A 114 7.14 23.02 -0.56
N ALA A 115 5.93 22.80 -1.10
CA ALA A 115 4.97 23.86 -1.33
C ALA A 115 4.52 24.52 -0.02
N ILE A 116 4.27 23.76 1.05
CA ILE A 116 3.90 24.30 2.36
C ILE A 116 5.03 25.15 2.95
N LEU A 117 6.28 24.71 2.83
CA LEU A 117 7.45 25.41 3.37
C LEU A 117 7.77 26.71 2.64
N HIS A 118 7.54 26.76 1.32
CA HIS A 118 7.87 27.92 0.48
C HIS A 118 6.67 28.80 0.10
N MET A 119 5.48 28.49 0.62
CA MET A 119 4.31 29.33 0.40
C MET A 119 4.45 30.68 1.10
N LYS A 120 4.12 31.75 0.38
CA LYS A 120 4.01 33.08 0.99
C LYS A 120 2.82 33.06 1.97
N PRO A 121 2.91 33.78 3.10
CA PRO A 121 1.85 33.78 4.12
C PRO A 121 0.49 34.28 3.62
N SER A 122 0.44 34.95 2.45
CA SER A 122 -0.78 35.43 1.81
C SER A 122 -1.36 34.48 0.74
N SER A 123 -0.70 33.36 0.42
CA SER A 123 -1.20 32.42 -0.60
C SER A 123 -1.90 31.23 0.06
N THR A 124 -3.19 31.05 -0.25
CA THR A 124 -3.97 29.89 0.19
C THR A 124 -3.52 28.63 -0.56
N PHE A 125 -3.20 27.56 0.17
CA PHE A 125 -2.96 26.25 -0.44
C PHE A 125 -4.25 25.77 -1.14
N PRO A 126 -4.22 25.45 -2.44
CA PRO A 126 -5.45 25.07 -3.15
C PRO A 126 -6.08 23.84 -2.48
N PRO A 127 -7.38 23.90 -2.08
CA PRO A 127 -8.02 22.81 -1.37
C PRO A 127 -7.98 21.49 -2.16
N ILE A 128 -8.03 21.57 -3.49
CA ILE A 128 -7.91 20.40 -4.37
C ILE A 128 -6.58 19.66 -4.16
N ARG A 129 -5.44 20.36 -4.04
CA ARG A 129 -4.13 19.73 -3.82
C ARG A 129 -4.04 19.04 -2.46
N LEU A 130 -4.73 19.58 -1.45
CA LEU A 130 -4.78 18.97 -0.13
C LEU A 130 -5.62 17.69 -0.14
N THR A 131 -6.78 17.71 -0.79
CA THR A 131 -7.62 16.52 -0.95
C THR A 131 -6.89 15.40 -1.70
N LEU A 132 -6.19 15.74 -2.78
CA LEU A 132 -5.36 14.82 -3.56
C LEU A 132 -4.22 14.20 -2.72
N LEU A 133 -3.51 15.03 -1.94
CA LEU A 133 -2.47 14.55 -1.02
C LEU A 133 -3.04 13.56 0.01
N LEU A 134 -4.16 13.92 0.65
CA LEU A 134 -4.82 13.07 1.64
C LEU A 134 -5.28 11.75 1.01
N ASN A 135 -5.84 11.78 -0.20
CA ASN A 135 -6.24 10.58 -0.94
C ASN A 135 -5.05 9.63 -1.18
N ASN A 136 -3.91 10.16 -1.64
CA ASN A 136 -2.70 9.37 -1.85
C ASN A 136 -2.17 8.74 -0.54
N ILE A 137 -2.18 9.50 0.56
CA ILE A 137 -1.78 8.99 1.88
C ILE A 137 -2.72 7.88 2.34
N ILE A 138 -4.03 8.04 2.20
CA ILE A 138 -5.02 7.02 2.56
C ILE A 138 -4.80 5.77 1.71
N CYS A 139 -4.62 5.91 0.40
CA CYS A 139 -4.35 4.79 -0.51
C CYS A 139 -3.10 4.01 -0.06
N PHE A 140 -2.00 4.73 0.21
CA PHE A 140 -0.75 4.13 0.68
C PHE A 140 -0.91 3.41 2.03
N ILE A 141 -1.65 4.01 2.98
CA ILE A 141 -1.94 3.37 4.27
C ILE A 141 -2.75 2.09 4.04
N VAL A 142 -3.82 2.14 3.26
CA VAL A 142 -4.70 0.99 3.01
C VAL A 142 -3.92 -0.17 2.39
N THR A 143 -3.08 0.08 1.38
CA THR A 143 -2.26 -0.97 0.75
C THR A 143 -1.24 -1.56 1.72
N THR A 144 -0.58 -0.70 2.51
CA THR A 144 0.45 -1.12 3.48
C THR A 144 -0.14 -1.95 4.62
N VAL A 145 -1.30 -1.52 5.13
CA VAL A 145 -2.03 -2.25 6.17
C VAL A 145 -2.54 -3.59 5.66
N ALA A 146 -3.16 -3.62 4.47
CA ALA A 146 -3.66 -4.86 3.89
C ALA A 146 -2.54 -5.89 3.68
N ALA A 147 -1.38 -5.47 3.18
CA ALA A 147 -0.22 -6.35 3.02
C ALA A 147 0.35 -6.81 4.38
N SER A 148 0.39 -5.93 5.38
CA SER A 148 0.87 -6.27 6.72
C SER A 148 -0.01 -7.34 7.37
N LEU A 149 -1.34 -7.26 7.21
CA LEU A 149 -2.28 -8.27 7.73
C LEU A 149 -2.03 -9.66 7.14
N VAL A 150 -1.62 -9.75 5.88
CA VAL A 150 -1.23 -11.02 5.25
C VAL A 150 0.00 -11.62 5.94
N SER A 151 1.02 -10.79 6.18
CA SER A 151 2.25 -11.19 6.90
C SER A 151 1.92 -11.68 8.31
N GLU A 152 1.18 -10.89 9.08
CA GLU A 152 0.77 -11.22 10.46
C GLU A 152 -0.04 -12.52 10.52
N ALA A 153 -1.02 -12.69 9.63
CA ALA A 153 -1.80 -13.92 9.56
C ALA A 153 -0.93 -15.13 9.18
N SER A 154 0.05 -14.95 8.29
CA SER A 154 0.99 -16.02 7.94
C SER A 154 1.83 -16.45 9.14
N VAL A 155 2.34 -15.49 9.92
CA VAL A 155 3.11 -15.80 11.14
C VAL A 155 2.26 -16.57 12.14
N LEU A 156 1.03 -16.12 12.39
CA LEU A 156 0.10 -16.80 13.31
C LEU A 156 -0.26 -18.20 12.82
N ALA A 157 -0.50 -18.39 11.52
CA ALA A 157 -0.78 -19.70 10.94
C ALA A 157 0.43 -20.64 11.07
N SER A 158 1.64 -20.11 10.85
CA SER A 158 2.89 -20.84 11.03
C SER A 158 3.10 -21.30 12.48
N ALA A 159 2.92 -20.39 13.44
CA ALA A 159 3.07 -20.70 14.86
C ALA A 159 2.13 -21.83 15.31
N LYS A 160 0.86 -21.76 14.92
CA LYS A 160 -0.13 -22.80 15.21
C LYS A 160 0.18 -24.14 14.53
N ALA A 161 0.67 -24.10 13.29
CA ALA A 161 1.05 -25.32 12.60
C ALA A 161 2.23 -26.03 13.30
N ARG A 162 3.15 -25.28 13.90
CA ARG A 162 4.24 -25.82 14.72
C ARG A 162 3.74 -26.45 16.02
N GLU A 163 2.81 -25.81 16.72
CA GLU A 163 2.25 -26.32 17.98
C GLU A 163 1.51 -27.66 17.80
N LEU A 164 0.85 -27.87 16.66
CA LEU A 164 0.02 -29.05 16.42
C LEU A 164 0.78 -30.24 15.81
N SER A 165 2.00 -30.03 15.34
CA SER A 165 2.83 -31.12 14.83
C SER A 165 3.54 -31.85 15.98
N PHE A 166 3.11 -33.08 16.30
CA PHE A 166 3.70 -33.91 17.35
C PHE A 166 5.11 -34.43 17.02
N ASN A 167 5.49 -34.40 15.74
CA ASN A 167 6.82 -34.67 15.20
C ASN A 167 6.90 -34.10 13.78
N PRO A 168 7.06 -32.78 13.61
CA PRO A 168 7.15 -32.21 12.28
C PRO A 168 8.42 -32.68 11.59
N SER A 169 8.31 -33.06 10.32
CA SER A 169 9.50 -33.30 9.51
C SER A 169 10.32 -32.00 9.42
N GLN A 170 11.65 -32.08 9.32
CA GLN A 170 12.50 -30.90 9.09
C GLN A 170 12.05 -30.12 7.82
N LYS A 171 11.53 -30.83 6.82
CA LYS A 171 10.95 -30.24 5.60
C LYS A 171 9.70 -29.42 5.91
N PHE A 172 8.84 -29.88 6.82
CA PHE A 172 7.65 -29.14 7.27
C PHE A 172 8.04 -27.87 8.01
N LEU A 173 8.95 -27.96 8.99
CA LEU A 173 9.44 -26.81 9.76
C LEU A 173 10.06 -25.74 8.86
N SER A 174 11.00 -26.14 7.98
CA SER A 174 11.68 -25.21 7.07
C SER A 174 10.75 -24.51 6.07
N CYS A 175 9.66 -25.17 5.65
CA CYS A 175 8.68 -24.58 4.74
C CYS A 175 7.76 -23.58 5.44
N ILE A 176 7.37 -23.89 6.68
CA ILE A 176 6.47 -23.08 7.52
C ILE A 176 7.18 -21.88 8.14
N ASP A 177 8.46 -22.01 8.48
CA ASP A 177 9.27 -20.90 9.01
C ASP A 177 9.46 -19.76 7.99
N ARG A 178 9.28 -20.05 6.70
CA ARG A 178 9.33 -19.02 5.66
C ARG A 178 7.98 -18.33 5.53
N GLU A 179 7.85 -17.25 6.26
CA GLU A 179 6.72 -16.32 6.27
C GLU A 179 6.28 -15.88 4.85
N ILE A 180 4.97 -15.78 4.65
CA ILE A 180 4.39 -15.18 3.46
C ILE A 180 4.32 -13.67 3.69
N SER A 181 5.22 -12.93 3.05
CA SER A 181 5.20 -11.46 3.04
C SER A 181 5.09 -10.95 1.61
N LEU A 182 4.26 -9.94 1.40
CA LEU A 182 4.24 -9.16 0.16
C LEU A 182 5.35 -8.11 0.21
N THR A 183 5.88 -7.73 -0.95
CA THR A 183 7.07 -6.91 -1.07
C THR A 183 6.86 -5.70 -1.97
N VAL A 184 7.63 -4.65 -1.68
CA VAL A 184 7.87 -3.55 -2.62
C VAL A 184 9.04 -3.97 -3.49
N TRP A 185 8.74 -4.31 -4.74
CA TRP A 185 9.70 -4.75 -5.77
C TRP A 185 10.66 -5.89 -5.32
N LYS A 186 10.23 -6.84 -4.49
CA LYS A 186 11.09 -7.90 -3.93
C LYS A 186 12.27 -7.43 -3.07
N ILE A 187 12.40 -6.12 -2.84
CA ILE A 187 13.49 -5.53 -2.07
C ILE A 187 13.09 -5.43 -0.60
N VAL A 188 11.89 -4.89 -0.34
CA VAL A 188 11.45 -4.57 1.03
C VAL A 188 10.14 -5.30 1.34
N PRO A 189 10.10 -6.22 2.32
CA PRO A 189 8.85 -6.82 2.76
C PRO A 189 7.99 -5.76 3.47
N ILE A 190 6.68 -5.79 3.20
CA ILE A 190 5.72 -4.87 3.81
C ILE A 190 5.25 -5.47 5.14
N ARG A 191 5.69 -4.87 6.25
CA ARG A 191 5.33 -5.27 7.61
C ARG A 191 5.11 -4.04 8.48
N ARG A 192 4.21 -4.15 9.46
CA ARG A 192 3.98 -3.12 10.49
C ARG A 192 5.04 -3.12 11.59
N SER A 193 5.69 -4.26 11.82
CA SER A 193 6.79 -4.41 12.76
C SER A 193 8.14 -4.38 12.04
N PHE A 194 9.11 -3.64 12.60
CA PHE A 194 10.52 -3.82 12.26
C PHE A 194 10.89 -5.29 12.53
N PRO A 195 11.70 -5.93 11.67
CA PRO A 195 12.00 -7.35 11.83
C PRO A 195 12.63 -7.61 13.20
N ASP A 196 12.01 -8.50 13.97
CA ASP A 196 12.58 -9.16 15.16
C ASP A 196 13.86 -9.97 14.86
N GLN A 197 14.48 -9.82 13.68
CA GLN A 197 15.80 -10.39 13.38
C GLN A 197 16.86 -9.92 14.37
N TYR A 198 16.71 -8.73 14.97
CA TYR A 198 17.61 -8.29 16.04
C TYR A 198 17.46 -9.09 17.35
N VAL A 199 16.34 -9.78 17.55
CA VAL A 199 16.12 -10.65 18.73
C VAL A 199 16.54 -12.08 18.42
N ARG A 200 16.37 -12.55 17.18
CA ARG A 200 16.74 -13.91 16.78
C ARG A 200 18.25 -14.09 16.61
N ASP A 201 18.97 -13.09 16.12
CA ASP A 201 20.44 -13.15 16.00
C ASP A 201 21.17 -13.06 17.36
N ASN A 202 20.52 -12.53 18.40
CA ASN A 202 21.07 -12.51 19.76
C ASN A 202 20.69 -13.75 20.61
N SER A 203 19.76 -14.59 20.16
CA SER A 203 19.39 -15.82 20.87
C SER A 203 20.46 -16.91 20.79
N HIS A 204 21.37 -16.83 19.80
CA HIS A 204 22.56 -17.68 19.73
C HIS A 204 23.73 -17.19 20.60
N LEU A 205 23.71 -15.93 21.05
CA LEU A 205 24.72 -15.39 21.98
C LEU A 205 24.41 -15.67 23.45
N CYS A 206 23.14 -15.91 23.82
CA CYS A 206 22.76 -16.25 25.19
C CYS A 206 22.83 -17.74 25.53
N SER A 207 23.19 -18.63 24.59
CA SER A 207 23.41 -20.06 24.86
C SER A 207 24.89 -20.41 25.10
N ALA A 208 25.77 -19.41 25.21
CA ALA A 208 27.22 -19.57 25.40
C ALA A 208 27.73 -18.92 26.70
N ILE A 209 26.83 -18.62 27.65
CA ILE A 209 27.14 -18.23 29.03
C ILE A 209 26.38 -19.20 29.95
#